data_AF-A0A972ANS6-F1
#
_entry.id   AF-A0A972ANS6-F1
#
_cell.length_a   1.000
_cell.length_b   1.000
_cell.length_c   1.000
_cell.angle_alpha   90.00
_cell.angle_beta   90.00
_cell.angle_gamma   90.00
#
_symmetry.space_group_name_H-M   'P 1'
#
loop_
_entity.id
_entity.type
_entity.pdbx_description
1 polymer ?
#
loop_
_entity_poly.entity_id
_entity_poly.type
_entity_poly.pdbx_seq_one_letter_code
_entity_poly.pdbx_strand_id
1 'polypeptide(L)'
;MAKEAKDYIKVPATMLKKIAAELLEEYNVPPDHASIVSDVLVTADLRGVESHGIGRLFPYYISRLQKGYMNPRPSLQISSNFGAIFSLDADNGLGHVACYTAMKKCIELAGKFGIGIGGVKNSNHFGIAGYYSMMALQEGMIGICISNSQPLVMPTFSKKRLLGTNPLSIAVPAGKYQPFVLDMATSVVPIGKIEVYRRKELKVPPEWGADSHGMPTSDPAEIFEGGGLFPLGGPEETGGYKGYGLSAAIDILSGVLTGSSFLAGVLNARVRPEPCGVGHFVAALQVEAFMEMSEFKERMDRFIEELKTAPLADGCDKIYIAGEKEFSKWEKNLKDGVPIHRKVWEELTDLCLKHNIRPPEACTV
;
A
#
# COMPACT_ATOMS: atom_id res chain seq x y z
N MET A 1 -10.43 -25.25 2.91
CA MET A 1 -9.06 -25.43 2.36
C MET A 1 -9.04 -26.13 1.00
N ALA A 2 -9.59 -27.34 0.81
CA ALA A 2 -9.56 -28.02 -0.51
C ALA A 2 -10.40 -27.35 -1.63
N LYS A 3 -11.43 -26.56 -1.27
CA LYS A 3 -12.27 -25.82 -2.24
C LYS A 3 -11.60 -24.52 -2.71
N GLU A 4 -10.92 -23.80 -1.81
CA GLU A 4 -10.22 -22.54 -2.12
C GLU A 4 -8.99 -22.75 -3.02
N ALA A 5 -8.28 -23.89 -2.91
CA ALA A 5 -7.14 -24.18 -3.78
C ALA A 5 -7.53 -24.37 -5.27
N LYS A 6 -8.80 -24.69 -5.57
CA LYS A 6 -9.28 -24.85 -6.95
C LYS A 6 -9.50 -23.51 -7.66
N ASP A 7 -9.65 -22.40 -6.94
CA ASP A 7 -10.02 -21.09 -7.48
C ASP A 7 -8.82 -20.20 -7.83
N TYR A 8 -7.59 -20.69 -7.58
CA TYR A 8 -6.35 -19.97 -7.87
C TYR A 8 -5.51 -20.73 -8.89
N ILE A 9 -4.74 -19.99 -9.66
CA ILE A 9 -3.67 -20.49 -10.51
C ILE A 9 -2.34 -19.87 -10.06
N LYS A 10 -1.22 -20.54 -10.34
CA LYS A 10 0.11 -19.99 -10.05
C LYS A 10 0.76 -19.49 -11.33
N VAL A 11 1.28 -18.27 -11.30
CA VAL A 11 1.87 -17.62 -12.48
C VAL A 11 3.25 -17.07 -12.13
N PRO A 12 4.28 -17.29 -12.95
CA PRO A 12 5.60 -16.70 -12.71
C PRO A 12 5.53 -15.17 -12.58
N ALA A 13 6.17 -14.61 -11.54
CA ALA A 13 6.13 -13.18 -11.27
C ALA A 13 6.71 -12.34 -12.43
N THR A 14 7.76 -12.83 -13.08
CA THR A 14 8.37 -12.18 -14.26
C THR A 14 7.39 -12.06 -15.43
N MET A 15 6.58 -13.10 -15.64
CA MET A 15 5.53 -13.12 -16.67
C MET A 15 4.43 -12.11 -16.35
N LEU A 16 3.94 -12.09 -15.10
CA LEU A 16 2.93 -11.12 -14.66
C LEU A 16 3.41 -9.68 -14.82
N LYS A 17 4.66 -9.37 -14.41
CA LYS A 17 5.24 -8.03 -14.54
C LYS A 17 5.28 -7.58 -15.99
N LYS A 18 5.74 -8.46 -16.88
CA LYS A 18 5.83 -8.19 -18.32
C LYS A 18 4.45 -7.87 -18.91
N ILE A 19 3.47 -8.74 -18.70
CA ILE A 19 2.12 -8.57 -19.25
C ILE A 19 1.45 -7.31 -18.71
N ALA A 20 1.59 -7.06 -17.41
CA ALA A 20 1.04 -5.86 -16.79
C ALA A 20 1.65 -4.58 -17.37
N ALA A 21 2.96 -4.58 -17.65
CA ALA A 21 3.64 -3.46 -18.30
C ALA A 21 3.16 -3.27 -19.75
N GLU A 22 3.16 -4.33 -20.56
CA GLU A 22 2.69 -4.30 -21.96
C GLU A 22 1.24 -3.77 -22.04
N LEU A 23 0.36 -4.24 -21.14
CA LEU A 23 -1.01 -3.74 -21.05
C LEU A 23 -1.09 -2.26 -20.70
N LEU A 24 -0.24 -1.75 -19.81
CA LEU A 24 -0.23 -0.32 -19.45
C LEU A 24 0.26 0.55 -20.60
N GLU A 25 1.21 0.06 -21.40
CA GLU A 25 1.73 0.75 -22.59
C GLU A 25 0.62 0.98 -23.63
N GLU A 26 -0.29 0.01 -23.83
CA GLU A 26 -1.49 0.17 -24.66
C GLU A 26 -2.44 1.29 -24.19
N TYR A 27 -2.30 1.74 -22.94
CA TYR A 27 -3.01 2.88 -22.37
C TYR A 27 -2.12 4.13 -22.25
N ASN A 28 -1.16 4.27 -23.16
CA ASN A 28 -0.25 5.40 -23.31
C ASN A 28 0.73 5.64 -22.15
N VAL A 29 0.82 4.71 -21.19
CA VAL A 29 1.81 4.80 -20.11
C VAL A 29 3.20 4.54 -20.69
N PRO A 30 4.20 5.41 -20.46
CA PRO A 30 5.57 5.18 -20.91
C PRO A 30 6.17 3.86 -20.38
N PRO A 31 7.05 3.16 -21.13
CA PRO A 31 7.57 1.85 -20.72
C PRO A 31 8.25 1.82 -19.35
N ASP A 32 9.00 2.87 -19.00
CA ASP A 32 9.63 3.02 -17.69
C ASP A 32 8.61 3.17 -16.56
N HIS A 33 7.56 3.97 -16.78
CA HIS A 33 6.43 4.11 -15.85
C HIS A 33 5.64 2.80 -15.73
N ALA A 34 5.40 2.11 -16.85
CA ALA A 34 4.68 0.84 -16.90
C ALA A 34 5.43 -0.24 -16.12
N SER A 35 6.76 -0.29 -16.26
CA SER A 35 7.62 -1.19 -15.49
C SER A 35 7.56 -0.91 -13.98
N ILE A 36 7.53 0.36 -13.54
CA ILE A 36 7.41 0.70 -12.12
C ILE A 36 6.06 0.20 -11.59
N VAL A 37 4.98 0.51 -12.30
CA VAL A 37 3.62 0.16 -11.87
C VAL A 37 3.45 -1.36 -11.79
N SER A 38 3.88 -2.09 -12.82
CA SER A 38 3.79 -3.55 -12.83
C SER A 38 4.61 -4.18 -11.72
N ASP A 39 5.81 -3.65 -11.44
CA ASP A 39 6.67 -4.15 -10.37
C ASP A 39 6.02 -3.99 -9.00
N VAL A 40 5.42 -2.83 -8.72
CA VAL A 40 4.72 -2.58 -7.45
C VAL A 40 3.51 -3.50 -7.29
N LEU A 41 2.68 -3.65 -8.34
CA LEU A 41 1.48 -4.51 -8.28
C LEU A 41 1.86 -5.98 -8.04
N VAL A 42 2.82 -6.51 -8.79
CA VAL A 42 3.24 -7.91 -8.61
C VAL A 42 3.99 -8.10 -7.29
N THR A 43 4.70 -7.09 -6.80
CA THR A 43 5.32 -7.13 -5.47
C THR A 43 4.27 -7.22 -4.36
N ALA A 44 3.15 -6.52 -4.50
CA ALA A 44 2.02 -6.66 -3.57
C ALA A 44 1.51 -8.11 -3.54
N ASP A 45 1.31 -8.75 -4.70
CA ASP A 45 0.87 -10.15 -4.75
C ASP A 45 1.91 -11.13 -4.21
N LEU A 46 3.20 -10.94 -4.53
CA LEU A 46 4.30 -11.74 -4.00
C LEU A 46 4.31 -11.72 -2.47
N ARG A 47 4.11 -10.54 -1.87
CA ARG A 47 4.01 -10.35 -0.41
C ARG A 47 2.66 -10.82 0.16
N GLY A 48 1.72 -11.25 -0.68
CA GLY A 48 0.38 -11.70 -0.30
C GLY A 48 -0.52 -10.58 0.21
N VAL A 49 -0.34 -9.38 -0.33
CA VAL A 49 -1.22 -8.21 -0.16
C VAL A 49 -2.10 -8.06 -1.41
N GLU A 50 -2.84 -9.13 -1.71
CA GLU A 50 -3.63 -9.31 -2.96
C GLU A 50 -4.57 -8.14 -3.26
N SER A 51 -5.10 -7.51 -2.21
CA SER A 51 -5.98 -6.35 -2.33
C SER A 51 -5.35 -5.14 -3.04
N HIS A 52 -4.03 -5.11 -3.25
CA HIS A 52 -3.29 -4.02 -3.89
C HIS A 52 -2.43 -4.49 -5.09
N GLY A 53 -2.56 -5.76 -5.50
CA GLY A 53 -1.78 -6.32 -6.61
C GLY A 53 -2.50 -6.31 -7.95
N ILE A 54 -2.23 -7.32 -8.79
CA ILE A 54 -2.65 -7.38 -10.20
C ILE A 54 -4.16 -7.34 -10.37
N GLY A 55 -4.92 -7.80 -9.37
CA GLY A 55 -6.38 -7.72 -9.35
C GLY A 55 -6.92 -6.28 -9.41
N ARG A 56 -6.09 -5.26 -9.22
CA ARG A 56 -6.45 -3.86 -9.43
C ARG A 56 -6.08 -3.30 -10.80
N LEU A 57 -5.25 -3.99 -11.58
CA LEU A 57 -4.72 -3.48 -12.85
C LEU A 57 -5.85 -2.97 -13.75
N PHE A 58 -6.82 -3.82 -14.06
CA PHE A 58 -7.96 -3.46 -14.88
C PHE A 58 -9.04 -2.64 -14.14
N PRO A 59 -9.69 -3.17 -13.08
CA PRO A 59 -10.86 -2.54 -12.49
C PRO A 59 -10.54 -1.23 -11.75
N TYR A 60 -9.26 -0.92 -11.52
CA TYR A 60 -8.85 0.33 -10.91
C TYR A 60 -8.02 1.23 -11.83
N TYR A 61 -6.87 0.77 -12.33
CA TYR A 61 -5.91 1.66 -13.00
C TYR A 61 -6.26 1.88 -14.47
N ILE A 62 -6.33 0.81 -15.27
CA ILE A 62 -6.65 0.90 -16.70
C ILE A 62 -8.01 1.56 -16.92
N SER A 63 -9.04 1.18 -16.15
CA SER A 63 -10.35 1.82 -16.25
C SER A 63 -10.36 3.32 -15.93
N ARG A 64 -9.42 3.82 -15.12
CA ARG A 64 -9.25 5.26 -14.84
C ARG A 64 -8.43 5.96 -15.91
N LEU A 65 -7.38 5.32 -16.43
CA LEU A 65 -6.61 5.81 -17.57
C LEU A 65 -7.52 5.99 -18.80
N GLN A 66 -8.37 4.99 -19.10
CA GLN A 66 -9.38 5.06 -20.18
C GLN A 66 -10.34 6.23 -20.03
N LYS A 67 -10.69 6.61 -18.79
CA LYS A 67 -11.61 7.71 -18.49
C LYS A 67 -10.91 9.07 -18.39
N GLY A 68 -9.59 9.12 -18.53
CA GLY A 68 -8.79 10.34 -18.35
C GLY A 68 -8.69 10.81 -16.90
N TYR A 69 -8.99 9.96 -15.92
CA TYR A 69 -8.96 10.32 -14.50
C TYR A 69 -7.55 10.27 -13.90
N MET A 70 -6.61 9.66 -14.63
CA MET A 70 -5.18 9.64 -14.32
C MET A 70 -4.43 10.07 -15.56
N ASN A 71 -3.37 10.86 -15.40
CA ASN A 71 -2.47 11.20 -16.49
C ASN A 71 -1.51 10.03 -16.76
N PRO A 72 -1.55 9.39 -17.95
CA PRO A 72 -0.62 8.31 -18.28
C PRO A 72 0.83 8.82 -18.46
N ARG A 73 1.01 10.09 -18.82
CA ARG A 73 2.30 10.72 -19.15
C ARG A 73 2.52 11.98 -18.29
N PRO A 74 2.61 11.83 -16.96
CA PRO A 74 2.74 12.98 -16.07
C PRO A 74 4.09 13.67 -16.25
N SER A 75 4.07 15.00 -16.24
CA SER A 75 5.29 15.82 -16.11
C SER A 75 5.61 15.99 -14.63
N LEU A 76 6.34 15.05 -14.04
CA LEU A 76 6.77 15.13 -12.64
C LEU A 76 7.72 16.33 -12.42
N GLN A 77 7.34 17.26 -11.53
CA GLN A 77 8.11 18.50 -11.29
C GLN A 77 8.42 18.70 -9.81
N ILE A 78 9.70 18.95 -9.50
CA ILE A 78 10.11 19.42 -8.18
C ILE A 78 9.73 20.90 -8.08
N SER A 79 8.66 21.18 -7.33
CA SER A 79 8.08 22.51 -7.16
C SER A 79 8.77 23.34 -6.08
N SER A 80 9.47 22.68 -5.14
CA SER A 80 10.31 23.35 -4.14
C SER A 80 11.44 22.42 -3.69
N ASN A 81 12.55 23.01 -3.28
CA ASN A 81 13.69 22.28 -2.70
C ASN A 81 14.39 23.16 -1.67
N PHE A 82 14.63 22.63 -0.48
CA PHE A 82 15.33 23.28 0.62
C PHE A 82 16.17 22.25 1.39
N GLY A 83 17.48 22.21 1.09
CA GLY A 83 18.41 21.27 1.71
C GLY A 83 18.00 19.81 1.46
N ALA A 84 17.60 19.14 2.54
CA ALA A 84 17.15 17.75 2.55
C ALA A 84 15.65 17.56 2.22
N ILE A 85 14.91 18.63 1.95
CA ILE A 85 13.45 18.61 1.82
C ILE A 85 13.04 19.07 0.41
N PHE A 86 12.08 18.39 -0.22
CA PHE A 86 11.53 18.81 -1.51
C PHE A 86 10.01 18.58 -1.61
N SER A 87 9.37 19.27 -2.56
CA SER A 87 7.97 19.04 -2.95
C SER A 87 7.88 18.61 -4.41
N LEU A 88 7.15 17.53 -4.69
CA LEU A 88 6.92 16.97 -6.02
C LEU A 88 5.45 17.16 -6.41
N ASP A 89 5.20 17.76 -7.57
CA ASP A 89 3.91 17.69 -8.24
C ASP A 89 3.86 16.46 -9.15
N ALA A 90 2.87 15.61 -8.92
CA ALA A 90 2.70 14.36 -9.67
C ALA A 90 1.86 14.51 -10.94
N ASP A 91 1.33 15.70 -11.24
CA ASP A 91 0.60 15.98 -12.48
C ASP A 91 -0.57 15.00 -12.75
N ASN A 92 -1.32 14.67 -11.69
CA ASN A 92 -2.40 13.68 -11.66
C ASN A 92 -1.97 12.29 -12.20
N GLY A 93 -0.67 11.99 -12.11
CA GLY A 93 -0.09 10.75 -12.61
C GLY A 93 -0.43 9.51 -11.78
N LEU A 94 0.08 8.37 -12.23
CA LEU A 94 0.04 7.12 -11.46
C LEU A 94 0.88 7.26 -10.19
N GLY A 95 0.26 7.07 -9.03
CA GLY A 95 0.92 7.25 -7.73
C GLY A 95 2.16 6.37 -7.54
N HIS A 96 2.22 5.23 -8.24
CA HIS A 96 3.40 4.37 -8.23
C HIS A 96 4.66 5.09 -8.72
N VAL A 97 4.53 5.79 -9.85
CA VAL A 97 5.64 6.50 -10.48
C VAL A 97 6.02 7.70 -9.61
N ALA A 98 5.03 8.43 -9.10
CA ALA A 98 5.27 9.61 -8.26
C ALA A 98 6.01 9.23 -6.97
N CYS A 99 5.54 8.22 -6.22
CA CYS A 99 6.20 7.80 -4.99
C CYS A 99 7.53 7.08 -5.20
N TYR A 100 7.68 6.30 -6.28
CA TYR A 100 8.97 5.71 -6.64
C TYR A 100 10.03 6.79 -6.86
N THR A 101 9.69 7.80 -7.69
CA THR A 101 10.58 8.93 -7.98
C THR A 101 10.89 9.74 -6.73
N ALA A 102 9.89 10.02 -5.90
CA ALA A 102 10.07 10.75 -4.65
C ALA A 102 10.98 9.99 -3.67
N MET A 103 10.75 8.70 -3.44
CA MET A 103 11.60 7.91 -2.54
C MET A 103 13.03 7.79 -3.05
N LYS A 104 13.24 7.61 -4.36
CA LYS A 104 14.60 7.66 -4.93
C LYS A 104 15.32 8.98 -4.62
N LYS A 105 14.61 10.11 -4.72
CA LYS A 105 15.15 11.42 -4.37
C LYS A 105 15.44 11.54 -2.87
N CYS A 106 14.58 11.00 -2.01
CA CYS A 106 14.81 10.94 -0.57
C CYS A 106 16.09 10.16 -0.23
N ILE A 107 16.29 9.01 -0.85
CA ILE A 107 17.50 8.18 -0.68
C ILE A 107 18.76 8.96 -1.11
N GLU A 108 18.72 9.63 -2.27
CA GLU A 108 19.82 10.49 -2.74
C GLU A 108 20.15 11.61 -1.73
N LEU A 109 19.13 12.29 -1.21
CA LEU A 109 19.30 13.39 -0.25
C LEU A 109 19.77 12.87 1.12
N ALA A 110 19.28 11.72 1.56
CA ALA A 110 19.72 11.09 2.80
C ALA A 110 21.21 10.74 2.77
N GLY A 111 21.72 10.25 1.63
CA GLY A 111 23.16 10.03 1.45
C GLY A 111 24.01 11.30 1.53
N LYS A 112 23.42 12.48 1.26
CA LYS A 112 24.11 13.78 1.29
C LYS A 112 23.98 14.52 2.61
N PHE A 113 22.80 14.45 3.23
CA PHE A 113 22.40 15.29 4.36
C PHE A 113 22.04 14.51 5.63
N GLY A 114 22.15 13.18 5.61
CA GLY A 114 21.71 12.31 6.69
C GLY A 114 20.21 11.98 6.68
N ILE A 115 19.40 12.80 5.99
CA ILE A 115 17.97 12.60 5.81
C ILE A 115 17.53 13.16 4.44
N GLY A 116 16.47 12.60 3.87
CA GLY A 116 15.77 13.16 2.72
C GLY A 116 14.27 13.06 2.94
N ILE A 117 13.53 14.15 2.75
CA ILE A 117 12.08 14.23 2.96
C ILE A 117 11.41 14.78 1.71
N GLY A 118 10.35 14.11 1.25
CA GLY A 118 9.59 14.49 0.07
C GLY A 118 8.09 14.57 0.36
N GLY A 119 7.47 15.70 0.03
CA GLY A 119 6.02 15.81 -0.08
C GLY A 119 5.58 15.66 -1.52
N VAL A 120 4.57 14.84 -1.79
CA VAL A 120 4.00 14.62 -3.13
C VAL A 120 2.56 15.07 -3.15
N LYS A 121 2.19 15.93 -4.10
CA LYS A 121 0.81 16.41 -4.30
C LYS A 121 0.27 16.01 -5.66
N ASN A 122 -1.05 16.13 -5.81
CA ASN A 122 -1.76 15.91 -7.08
C ASN A 122 -1.46 14.52 -7.68
N SER A 123 -1.51 13.49 -6.82
CA SER A 123 -1.19 12.11 -7.16
C SER A 123 -2.46 11.23 -7.10
N ASN A 124 -2.27 9.93 -7.31
CA ASN A 124 -3.30 8.91 -7.24
C ASN A 124 -2.87 7.74 -6.34
N HIS A 125 -3.70 6.70 -6.27
CA HIS A 125 -3.37 5.47 -5.55
C HIS A 125 -2.04 4.85 -6.03
N PHE A 126 -1.23 4.37 -5.07
CA PHE A 126 0.16 3.97 -5.27
C PHE A 126 0.47 2.50 -4.93
N GLY A 127 -0.53 1.63 -4.79
CA GLY A 127 -0.29 0.25 -4.36
C GLY A 127 0.00 0.14 -2.87
N ILE A 128 1.08 -0.58 -2.51
CA ILE A 128 1.48 -0.82 -1.11
C ILE A 128 2.54 0.19 -0.66
N ALA A 129 2.36 0.78 0.53
CA ALA A 129 3.32 1.77 1.06
C ALA A 129 4.68 1.11 1.38
N GLY A 130 4.65 -0.17 1.77
CA GLY A 130 5.82 -0.99 2.05
C GLY A 130 6.80 -1.11 0.89
N TYR A 131 6.34 -1.01 -0.36
CA TYR A 131 7.25 -1.04 -1.50
C TYR A 131 8.24 0.12 -1.45
N TYR A 132 7.74 1.34 -1.21
CA TYR A 132 8.57 2.55 -1.21
C TYR A 132 9.48 2.60 0.01
N SER A 133 8.98 2.30 1.21
CA SER A 133 9.83 2.26 2.41
C SER A 133 10.98 1.25 2.24
N MET A 134 10.70 0.07 1.68
CA MET A 134 11.72 -0.95 1.43
C MET A 134 12.78 -0.55 0.38
N MET A 135 12.54 0.43 -0.49
CA MET A 135 13.56 0.92 -1.42
C MET A 135 14.80 1.43 -0.67
N ALA A 136 14.62 2.03 0.52
CA ALA A 136 15.70 2.54 1.34
C ALA A 136 16.60 1.43 1.91
N LEU A 137 16.09 0.20 2.07
CA LEU A 137 16.84 -0.91 2.64
C LEU A 137 18.05 -1.30 1.78
N GLN A 138 17.95 -1.14 0.46
CA GLN A 138 19.03 -1.47 -0.48
C GLN A 138 20.27 -0.60 -0.26
N GLU A 139 20.09 0.61 0.26
CA GLU A 139 21.15 1.57 0.55
C GLU A 139 21.51 1.60 2.06
N GLY A 140 21.04 0.60 2.83
CA GLY A 140 21.25 0.57 4.28
C GLY A 140 20.52 1.70 5.03
N MET A 141 19.48 2.29 4.45
CA MET A 141 18.75 3.40 5.03
C MET A 141 17.41 2.94 5.65
N ILE A 142 16.88 3.74 6.57
CA ILE A 142 15.50 3.59 7.06
C ILE A 142 14.57 4.33 6.10
N GLY A 143 13.52 3.66 5.63
CA GLY A 143 12.52 4.25 4.75
C GLY A 143 11.19 4.45 5.45
N ILE A 144 10.53 5.59 5.19
CA ILE A 144 9.19 5.92 5.69
C ILE A 144 8.31 6.33 4.51
N CYS A 145 7.10 5.79 4.43
CA CYS A 145 6.13 6.15 3.42
C CYS A 145 4.73 6.22 4.04
N ILE A 146 4.07 7.36 3.88
CA ILE A 146 2.69 7.58 4.31
C ILE A 146 1.89 8.22 3.17
N SER A 147 0.57 8.02 3.18
CA SER A 147 -0.34 8.59 2.19
C SER A 147 -1.70 8.82 2.80
N ASN A 148 -2.47 9.77 2.28
CA ASN A 148 -3.90 9.83 2.54
C ASN A 148 -4.70 9.07 1.47
N SER A 149 -6.02 8.98 1.65
CA SER A 149 -6.92 8.34 0.70
C SER A 149 -8.36 8.84 0.90
N GLN A 150 -9.27 8.44 0.01
CA GLN A 150 -10.69 8.78 0.10
C GLN A 150 -11.30 8.40 1.48
N PRO A 151 -12.32 9.13 1.96
CA PRO A 151 -12.96 8.85 3.24
C PRO A 151 -13.56 7.45 3.34
N LEU A 152 -13.04 6.66 4.28
CA LEU A 152 -13.50 5.31 4.61
C LEU A 152 -13.59 5.07 6.13
N VAL A 153 -12.88 5.87 6.90
CA VAL A 153 -12.73 5.75 8.36
C VAL A 153 -13.46 6.89 9.05
N MET A 154 -14.15 6.55 10.13
CA MET A 154 -14.84 7.53 10.97
C MET A 154 -13.90 7.99 12.09
N PRO A 155 -13.74 9.30 12.32
CA PRO A 155 -13.13 9.79 13.56
C PRO A 155 -13.86 9.22 14.78
N THR A 156 -13.17 9.11 15.91
CA THR A 156 -13.82 8.66 17.15
C THR A 156 -15.05 9.53 17.46
N PHE A 157 -16.17 8.88 17.82
CA PHE A 157 -17.49 9.48 18.05
C PHE A 157 -18.19 10.10 16.82
N SER A 158 -17.63 9.97 15.62
CA SER A 158 -18.28 10.39 14.39
C SER A 158 -19.18 9.29 13.82
N LYS A 159 -20.30 9.70 13.22
CA LYS A 159 -21.14 8.86 12.33
C LYS A 159 -20.85 9.09 10.84
N LYS A 160 -19.80 9.84 10.52
CA LYS A 160 -19.40 10.18 9.15
C LYS A 160 -17.96 9.75 8.90
N ARG A 161 -17.73 9.17 7.72
CA ARG A 161 -16.41 8.95 7.15
C ARG A 161 -15.78 10.29 6.83
N LEU A 162 -14.59 10.53 7.36
CA LEU A 162 -13.82 11.75 7.07
C LEU A 162 -12.38 11.44 6.70
N LEU A 163 -11.81 10.37 7.26
CA LEU A 163 -10.42 9.98 7.04
C LEU A 163 -10.34 8.82 6.06
N GLY A 164 -9.24 8.75 5.32
CA GLY A 164 -8.89 7.54 4.60
C GLY A 164 -8.37 6.44 5.52
N THR A 165 -8.02 5.29 4.95
CA THR A 165 -7.29 4.24 5.68
C THR A 165 -5.84 4.61 5.97
N ASN A 166 -5.38 5.74 5.40
CA ASN A 166 -4.14 6.48 5.63
C ASN A 166 -2.96 5.60 6.07
N PRO A 167 -2.33 4.85 5.15
CA PRO A 167 -1.32 3.88 5.53
C PRO A 167 -0.05 4.52 6.11
N LEU A 168 0.58 3.79 7.02
CA LEU A 168 1.92 4.03 7.54
C LEU A 168 2.82 2.85 7.21
N SER A 169 3.94 3.13 6.54
CA SER A 169 5.01 2.16 6.38
C SER A 169 6.35 2.69 6.86
N ILE A 170 7.08 1.82 7.56
CA ILE A 170 8.45 2.03 8.04
C ILE A 170 9.25 0.76 7.76
N ALA A 171 10.37 0.88 7.06
CA ALA A 171 11.30 -0.21 6.78
C ALA A 171 12.67 0.09 7.42
N VAL A 172 13.21 -0.86 8.17
CA VAL A 172 14.45 -0.71 8.95
C VAL A 172 15.39 -1.90 8.66
N PRO A 173 16.66 -1.64 8.29
CA PRO A 173 17.65 -2.70 8.06
C PRO A 173 17.90 -3.56 9.30
N ALA A 174 18.21 -4.85 9.09
CA ALA A 174 18.66 -5.77 10.13
C ALA A 174 19.94 -6.51 9.68
N GLY A 175 20.56 -7.27 10.58
CA GLY A 175 21.76 -8.06 10.30
C GLY A 175 21.43 -9.48 9.88
N LYS A 176 21.37 -10.38 10.86
CA LYS A 176 21.08 -11.81 10.70
C LYS A 176 19.61 -12.07 10.38
N TYR A 177 18.70 -11.21 10.84
CA TYR A 177 17.27 -11.34 10.58
C TYR A 177 16.85 -10.61 9.30
N GLN A 178 15.65 -10.93 8.82
CA GLN A 178 14.98 -10.12 7.80
C GLN A 178 14.75 -8.69 8.32
N PRO A 179 14.76 -7.68 7.44
CA PRO A 179 14.45 -6.30 7.81
C PRO A 179 13.09 -6.17 8.51
N PHE A 180 12.98 -5.25 9.48
CA PHE A 180 11.69 -4.89 10.04
C PHE A 180 10.92 -4.05 9.03
N VAL A 181 9.74 -4.49 8.62
CA VAL A 181 8.88 -3.76 7.66
C VAL A 181 7.46 -3.69 8.21
N LEU A 182 7.15 -2.56 8.85
CA LEU A 182 5.77 -2.21 9.16
C LEU A 182 5.12 -1.64 7.90
N ASP A 183 3.99 -2.19 7.49
CA ASP A 183 3.15 -1.66 6.41
C ASP A 183 1.69 -1.92 6.79
N MET A 184 1.00 -0.87 7.25
CA MET A 184 -0.32 -0.99 7.87
C MET A 184 -1.21 0.19 7.52
N ALA A 185 -2.52 -0.08 7.44
CA ALA A 185 -3.53 0.97 7.51
C ALA A 185 -3.68 1.48 8.95
N THR A 186 -4.17 2.72 9.13
CA THR A 186 -4.56 3.25 10.44
C THR A 186 -6.00 2.91 10.81
N SER A 187 -6.69 2.09 10.01
CA SER A 187 -7.96 1.46 10.38
C SER A 187 -7.73 0.07 10.97
N VAL A 188 -8.66 -0.43 11.78
CA VAL A 188 -8.58 -1.81 12.33
C VAL A 188 -8.40 -2.85 11.24
N VAL A 189 -9.06 -2.62 10.11
CA VAL A 189 -9.09 -3.54 8.98
C VAL A 189 -9.20 -2.73 7.67
N PRO A 190 -8.63 -3.21 6.54
CA PRO A 190 -8.88 -2.59 5.24
C PRO A 190 -10.30 -2.87 4.74
N ILE A 191 -10.88 -1.91 4.01
CA ILE A 191 -12.24 -2.02 3.45
C ILE A 191 -12.44 -3.26 2.56
N GLY A 192 -11.39 -3.70 1.86
CA GLY A 192 -11.45 -4.90 1.02
C GLY A 192 -11.74 -6.18 1.82
N LYS A 193 -11.34 -6.25 3.09
CA LYS A 193 -11.65 -7.42 3.93
C LYS A 193 -13.12 -7.44 4.33
N ILE A 194 -13.73 -6.28 4.60
CA ILE A 194 -15.18 -6.19 4.80
C ILE A 194 -15.90 -6.67 3.54
N GLU A 195 -15.41 -6.32 2.34
CA GLU A 195 -16.05 -6.71 1.08
C GLU A 195 -16.03 -8.24 0.89
N VAL A 196 -14.93 -8.89 1.25
CA VAL A 196 -14.81 -10.35 1.21
C VAL A 196 -15.83 -11.00 2.15
N TYR A 197 -15.98 -10.50 3.38
CA TYR A 197 -16.94 -11.04 4.34
C TYR A 197 -18.38 -10.83 3.88
N ARG A 198 -18.70 -9.65 3.33
CA ARG A 198 -20.00 -9.37 2.71
C ARG A 198 -20.32 -10.35 1.58
N ARG A 199 -19.39 -10.58 0.65
CA ARG A 199 -19.59 -11.52 -0.48
C ARG A 199 -19.74 -12.98 -0.02
N LYS A 200 -19.14 -13.33 1.12
CA LYS A 200 -19.27 -14.65 1.75
C LYS A 200 -20.48 -14.75 2.70
N GLU A 201 -21.25 -13.67 2.86
CA GLU A 201 -22.37 -13.57 3.81
C GLU A 201 -21.96 -13.94 5.25
N LEU A 202 -20.74 -13.56 5.64
CA LEU A 202 -20.17 -13.80 6.96
C LEU A 202 -20.19 -12.53 7.82
N LYS A 203 -20.44 -12.70 9.12
CA LYS A 203 -20.32 -11.62 10.11
C LYS A 203 -18.86 -11.22 10.34
N VAL A 204 -18.65 -9.95 10.67
CA VAL A 204 -17.36 -9.39 11.10
C VAL A 204 -17.35 -9.09 12.61
N PRO A 205 -16.17 -9.02 13.25
CA PRO A 205 -16.08 -8.46 14.59
C PRO A 205 -16.63 -7.04 14.64
N PRO A 206 -17.46 -6.68 15.64
CA PRO A 206 -18.09 -5.36 15.73
C PRO A 206 -17.08 -4.21 15.91
N GLU A 207 -15.86 -4.51 16.36
CA GLU A 207 -14.78 -3.55 16.51
C GLU A 207 -14.14 -3.13 15.18
N TRP A 208 -14.54 -3.75 14.06
CA TRP A 208 -14.01 -3.42 12.73
C TRP A 208 -14.66 -2.18 12.12
N GLY A 209 -15.90 -1.88 12.49
CA GLY A 209 -16.62 -0.74 11.95
C GLY A 209 -17.98 -0.53 12.59
N ALA A 210 -18.61 0.56 12.20
CA ALA A 210 -19.89 1.00 12.71
C ALA A 210 -20.91 1.20 11.58
N ASP A 211 -22.18 1.18 11.95
CA ASP A 211 -23.34 1.44 11.09
C ASP A 211 -23.52 2.94 10.79
N SER A 212 -24.63 3.29 10.12
CA SER A 212 -24.99 4.68 9.77
C SER A 212 -25.26 5.61 10.97
N HIS A 213 -25.43 5.05 12.17
CA HIS A 213 -25.59 5.78 13.42
C HIS A 213 -24.26 5.98 14.16
N GLY A 214 -23.18 5.35 13.70
CA GLY A 214 -21.88 5.36 14.36
C GLY A 214 -21.74 4.28 15.44
N MET A 215 -22.64 3.29 15.47
CA MET A 215 -22.66 2.22 16.46
C MET A 215 -21.95 0.96 15.95
N PRO A 216 -21.13 0.27 16.76
CA PRO A 216 -20.46 -0.96 16.35
C PRO A 216 -21.42 -2.00 15.77
N THR A 217 -21.05 -2.61 14.63
CA THR A 217 -21.90 -3.61 13.96
C THR A 217 -21.11 -4.81 13.46
N SER A 218 -21.73 -5.99 13.53
CA SER A 218 -21.20 -7.24 12.98
C SER A 218 -21.63 -7.51 11.55
N ASP A 219 -22.53 -6.69 10.99
CA ASP A 219 -22.97 -6.80 9.60
C ASP A 219 -22.03 -6.01 8.66
N PRO A 220 -21.29 -6.68 7.76
CA PRO A 220 -20.44 -5.98 6.82
C PRO A 220 -21.22 -5.07 5.84
N ALA A 221 -22.50 -5.33 5.56
CA ALA A 221 -23.33 -4.47 4.71
C ALA A 221 -23.58 -3.10 5.34
N GLU A 222 -23.92 -3.06 6.64
CA GLU A 222 -24.15 -1.80 7.37
C GLU A 222 -22.89 -0.91 7.42
N ILE A 223 -21.70 -1.52 7.54
CA ILE A 223 -20.42 -0.80 7.47
C ILE A 223 -20.24 -0.15 6.09
N PHE A 224 -20.61 -0.85 5.01
CA PHE A 224 -20.52 -0.33 3.65
C PHE A 224 -21.58 0.73 3.33
N GLU A 225 -22.80 0.54 3.83
CA GLU A 225 -24.00 1.28 3.46
C GLU A 225 -24.32 2.35 4.51
N GLY A 226 -23.61 3.46 4.42
CA GLY A 226 -23.81 4.62 5.30
C GLY A 226 -22.97 4.58 6.59
N GLY A 227 -22.47 3.41 7.01
CA GLY A 227 -21.54 3.28 8.13
C GLY A 227 -20.08 3.62 7.81
N GLY A 228 -19.11 3.05 8.52
CA GLY A 228 -17.68 3.26 8.23
C GLY A 228 -16.75 2.43 9.09
N LEU A 229 -15.47 2.38 8.71
CA LEU A 229 -14.45 1.66 9.45
C LEU A 229 -14.08 2.40 10.74
N PHE A 230 -13.76 1.63 11.78
CA PHE A 230 -13.12 2.19 12.96
C PHE A 230 -11.62 2.42 12.73
N PRO A 231 -11.04 3.47 13.36
CA PRO A 231 -9.59 3.62 13.44
C PRO A 231 -8.95 2.47 14.22
N LEU A 232 -7.64 2.26 14.06
CA LEU A 232 -6.89 1.30 14.84
C LEU A 232 -7.13 1.52 16.34
N GLY A 233 -7.50 0.45 17.04
CA GLY A 233 -7.98 0.53 18.41
C GLY A 233 -9.50 0.52 18.52
N GLY A 234 -10.27 0.42 17.42
CA GLY A 234 -11.71 0.18 17.45
C GLY A 234 -12.54 1.38 17.91
N PRO A 235 -13.64 1.19 18.66
CA PRO A 235 -14.33 2.28 19.34
C PRO A 235 -13.47 2.92 20.44
N GLU A 236 -13.99 3.96 21.11
CA GLU A 236 -13.23 4.71 22.12
C GLU A 236 -12.71 3.82 23.24
N GLU A 237 -13.55 2.90 23.72
CA GLU A 237 -13.29 2.04 24.88
C GLU A 237 -12.06 1.14 24.68
N THR A 238 -11.74 0.82 23.43
CA THR A 238 -10.59 -0.01 23.04
C THR A 238 -9.39 0.82 22.55
N GLY A 239 -9.48 2.15 22.63
CA GLY A 239 -8.39 3.07 22.32
C GLY A 239 -8.38 3.59 20.88
N GLY A 240 -9.52 3.58 20.18
CA GLY A 240 -9.66 4.06 18.79
C GLY A 240 -9.15 5.48 18.54
N TYR A 241 -9.20 6.37 19.54
CA TYR A 241 -8.64 7.72 19.44
C TYR A 241 -7.15 7.75 19.09
N LYS A 242 -6.39 6.69 19.40
CA LYS A 242 -4.97 6.57 19.03
C LYS A 242 -4.80 6.35 17.53
N GLY A 243 -5.55 5.41 16.95
CA GLY A 243 -5.58 5.19 15.50
C GLY A 243 -6.14 6.38 14.75
N TYR A 244 -7.14 7.06 15.32
CA TYR A 244 -7.67 8.32 14.78
C TYR A 244 -6.58 9.40 14.73
N GLY A 245 -5.90 9.66 15.85
CA GLY A 245 -4.82 10.65 15.91
C GLY A 245 -3.70 10.35 14.91
N LEU A 246 -3.31 9.07 14.78
CA LEU A 246 -2.32 8.65 13.78
C LEU A 246 -2.79 8.91 12.35
N SER A 247 -4.04 8.55 12.04
CA SER A 247 -4.65 8.77 10.73
C SER A 247 -4.72 10.25 10.35
N ALA A 248 -5.09 11.11 11.32
CA ALA A 248 -5.17 12.55 11.15
C ALA A 248 -3.78 13.17 10.92
N ALA A 249 -2.76 12.73 11.67
CA ALA A 249 -1.38 13.17 11.44
C ALA A 249 -0.89 12.83 10.02
N ILE A 250 -1.23 11.63 9.53
CA ILE A 250 -0.89 11.23 8.16
C ILE A 250 -1.62 12.09 7.13
N ASP A 251 -2.89 12.43 7.35
CA ASP A 251 -3.65 13.30 6.43
C ASP A 251 -3.11 14.73 6.41
N ILE A 252 -2.65 15.24 7.56
CA ILE A 252 -1.97 16.52 7.67
C ILE A 252 -0.68 16.50 6.85
N LEU A 253 0.18 15.50 7.05
CA LEU A 253 1.46 15.42 6.35
C LEU A 253 1.32 15.13 4.86
N SER A 254 0.33 14.32 4.46
CA SER A 254 0.17 13.87 3.08
C SER A 254 -0.73 14.78 2.26
N GLY A 255 -1.73 15.41 2.89
CA GLY A 255 -2.69 16.31 2.24
C GLY A 255 -2.38 17.77 2.51
N VAL A 256 -2.57 18.21 3.76
CA VAL A 256 -2.46 19.64 4.14
C VAL A 256 -1.07 20.21 3.84
N LEU A 257 0.00 19.53 4.27
CA LEU A 257 1.38 19.99 4.11
C LEU A 257 1.83 19.99 2.64
N THR A 258 1.46 18.96 1.88
CA THR A 258 1.87 18.84 0.46
C THR A 258 1.12 19.81 -0.45
N GLY A 259 0.00 20.37 0.02
CA GLY A 259 -0.94 21.12 -0.80
C GLY A 259 -1.82 20.22 -1.68
N SER A 260 -1.95 18.93 -1.35
CA SER A 260 -2.91 18.02 -1.96
C SER A 260 -4.27 18.11 -1.26
N SER A 261 -5.28 17.38 -1.75
CA SER A 261 -6.54 17.26 -1.04
C SER A 261 -6.37 16.47 0.28
N PHE A 262 -7.26 16.73 1.23
CA PHE A 262 -7.29 16.09 2.55
C PHE A 262 -8.73 15.77 2.97
N LEU A 263 -8.90 14.83 3.90
CA LEU A 263 -10.20 14.39 4.41
C LEU A 263 -11.22 14.11 3.27
N ALA A 264 -12.41 14.69 3.35
CA ALA A 264 -13.48 14.58 2.36
C ALA A 264 -13.15 15.20 1.00
N GLY A 265 -12.08 15.99 0.89
CA GLY A 265 -11.58 16.52 -0.38
C GLY A 265 -10.83 15.49 -1.22
N VAL A 266 -10.39 14.36 -0.64
CA VAL A 266 -9.76 13.28 -1.42
C VAL A 266 -10.87 12.48 -2.10
N LEU A 267 -10.94 12.60 -3.43
CA LEU A 267 -12.06 12.08 -4.21
C LEU A 267 -11.85 10.62 -4.58
N ASN A 268 -12.97 9.90 -4.68
CA ASN A 268 -13.02 8.63 -5.37
C ASN A 268 -13.42 8.87 -6.83
N ALA A 269 -12.51 8.62 -7.77
CA ALA A 269 -12.79 8.75 -9.19
C ALA A 269 -13.89 7.81 -9.75
N ARG A 270 -14.57 7.00 -8.91
CA ARG A 270 -15.83 6.34 -9.30
C ARG A 270 -17.01 7.33 -9.39
N VAL A 271 -16.95 8.47 -8.72
CA VAL A 271 -18.11 9.36 -8.51
C VAL A 271 -18.02 10.64 -9.35
N ARG A 272 -16.81 11.14 -9.64
CA ARG A 272 -16.60 12.38 -10.40
C ARG A 272 -15.37 12.28 -11.32
N PRO A 273 -15.38 12.96 -12.48
CA PRO A 273 -14.25 12.98 -13.42
C PRO A 273 -13.07 13.87 -12.97
N GLU A 274 -13.00 14.18 -11.68
CA GLU A 274 -12.02 15.09 -11.10
C GLU A 274 -10.79 14.29 -10.61
N PRO A 275 -9.59 14.89 -10.62
CA PRO A 275 -8.40 14.30 -10.00
C PRO A 275 -8.68 13.84 -8.57
N CYS A 276 -8.15 12.68 -8.17
CA CYS A 276 -8.40 12.14 -6.83
C CYS A 276 -7.83 13.07 -5.72
N GLY A 277 -6.77 13.82 -6.03
CA GLY A 277 -6.11 14.72 -5.08
C GLY A 277 -5.38 13.98 -3.97
N VAL A 278 -4.94 12.74 -4.19
CA VAL A 278 -4.16 11.98 -3.21
C VAL A 278 -2.80 12.63 -3.06
N GLY A 279 -2.33 12.76 -1.82
CA GLY A 279 -0.97 13.17 -1.54
C GLY A 279 -0.21 12.11 -0.75
N HIS A 280 1.10 12.23 -0.79
CA HIS A 280 2.02 11.29 -0.14
C HIS A 280 3.13 12.05 0.58
N PHE A 281 3.69 11.42 1.60
CA PHE A 281 4.88 11.92 2.27
C PHE A 281 5.86 10.76 2.46
N VAL A 282 7.09 10.97 2.03
CA VAL A 282 8.14 9.96 2.03
C VAL A 282 9.39 10.51 2.68
N ALA A 283 10.14 9.63 3.36
CA ALA A 283 11.44 9.98 3.91
C ALA A 283 12.41 8.80 3.87
N ALA A 284 13.69 9.12 3.77
CA ALA A 284 14.79 8.18 3.99
C ALA A 284 15.73 8.77 5.04
N LEU A 285 16.22 7.94 5.96
CA LEU A 285 17.19 8.32 6.99
C LEU A 285 18.46 7.48 6.83
N GLN A 286 19.60 8.15 6.79
CA GLN A 286 20.90 7.50 6.72
C GLN A 286 21.32 7.04 8.11
N VAL A 287 21.37 5.72 8.32
CA VAL A 287 21.75 5.10 9.59
C VAL A 287 23.18 5.50 9.97
N GLU A 288 24.09 5.55 8.99
CA GLU A 288 25.50 5.89 9.20
C GLU A 288 25.72 7.34 9.65
N ALA A 289 24.70 8.21 9.57
CA ALA A 289 24.73 9.55 10.16
C ALA A 289 24.57 9.53 11.69
N PHE A 290 24.12 8.41 12.26
CA PHE A 290 23.89 8.24 13.70
C PHE A 290 24.89 7.27 14.34
N MET A 291 25.15 6.14 13.69
CA MET A 291 26.09 5.11 14.18
C MET A 291 26.56 4.21 13.04
N GLU A 292 27.64 3.46 13.28
CA GLU A 292 28.16 2.53 12.28
C GLU A 292 27.14 1.41 11.97
N MET A 293 27.06 1.02 10.68
CA MET A 293 26.03 0.11 10.17
C MET A 293 26.07 -1.28 10.80
N SER A 294 27.26 -1.85 11.03
CA SER A 294 27.40 -3.15 11.70
C SER A 294 26.92 -3.08 13.15
N GLU A 295 27.25 -2.02 13.90
CA GLU A 295 26.74 -1.80 15.26
C GLU A 295 25.21 -1.68 15.24
N PHE A 296 24.64 -0.90 14.33
CA PHE A 296 23.20 -0.76 14.18
C PHE A 296 22.51 -2.11 13.94
N LYS A 297 23.04 -2.91 13.02
CA LYS A 297 22.50 -4.24 12.68
C LYS A 297 22.57 -5.21 13.84
N GLU A 298 23.66 -5.23 14.61
CA GLU A 298 23.77 -6.06 15.82
C GLU A 298 22.72 -5.69 16.87
N ARG A 299 22.49 -4.38 17.07
CA ARG A 299 21.46 -3.89 17.99
C ARG A 299 20.06 -4.25 17.51
N MET A 300 19.81 -4.15 16.21
CA MET A 300 18.53 -4.53 15.61
C MET A 300 18.29 -6.04 15.72
N ASP A 301 19.32 -6.86 15.51
CA ASP A 301 19.22 -8.31 15.68
C ASP A 301 18.88 -8.67 17.12
N ARG A 302 19.52 -8.04 18.11
CA ARG A 302 19.18 -8.23 19.52
C ARG A 302 17.74 -7.80 19.83
N PHE A 303 17.30 -6.65 19.32
CA PHE A 303 15.92 -6.20 19.46
C PHE A 303 14.92 -7.22 18.92
N ILE A 304 15.20 -7.80 17.74
CA ILE A 304 14.36 -8.84 17.13
C ILE A 304 14.39 -10.13 17.94
N GLU A 305 15.56 -10.60 18.36
CA GLU A 305 15.73 -11.81 19.16
C GLU A 305 14.96 -11.70 20.48
N GLU A 306 15.08 -10.59 21.21
CA GLU A 306 14.35 -10.36 22.48
C GLU A 306 12.83 -10.44 22.29
N LEU A 307 12.28 -9.87 21.22
CA LEU A 307 10.85 -9.98 20.91
C LEU A 307 10.44 -11.40 20.54
N LYS A 308 11.25 -12.11 19.75
CA LYS A 308 10.92 -13.45 19.25
C LYS A 308 11.06 -14.55 20.30
N THR A 309 11.92 -14.34 21.29
CA THR A 309 12.20 -15.30 22.38
C THR A 309 11.38 -15.03 23.64
N ALA A 310 10.59 -13.96 23.66
CA ALA A 310 9.66 -13.69 24.75
C ALA A 310 8.69 -14.89 24.95
N PRO A 311 8.30 -15.19 26.21
CA PRO A 311 7.33 -16.24 26.49
C PRO A 311 6.05 -16.06 25.67
N LEU A 312 5.64 -17.14 25.00
CA LEU A 312 4.46 -17.12 24.16
C LEU A 312 3.19 -17.13 25.04
N ALA A 313 2.16 -16.43 24.57
CA ALA A 313 0.82 -16.59 25.14
C ALA A 313 0.26 -17.99 24.87
N ASP A 314 -0.60 -18.49 25.74
CA ASP A 314 -1.22 -19.81 25.61
C ASP A 314 -1.89 -19.98 24.23
N GLY A 315 -1.58 -21.09 23.56
CA GLY A 315 -2.10 -21.41 22.23
C GLY A 315 -1.45 -20.65 21.07
N CYS A 316 -0.40 -19.86 21.31
CA CYS A 316 0.38 -19.22 20.24
C CYS A 316 1.66 -20.02 19.93
N ASP A 317 1.95 -20.24 18.65
CA ASP A 317 3.12 -21.03 18.22
C ASP A 317 4.41 -20.20 18.10
N LYS A 318 4.29 -18.89 17.80
CA LYS A 318 5.42 -17.97 17.65
C LYS A 318 5.00 -16.51 17.60
N ILE A 319 5.92 -15.62 17.96
CA ILE A 319 5.81 -14.18 17.75
C ILE A 319 6.37 -13.84 16.36
N TYR A 320 5.65 -12.99 15.62
CA TYR A 320 6.10 -12.48 14.33
C TYR A 320 6.60 -11.06 14.46
N ILE A 321 7.68 -10.74 13.76
CA ILE A 321 8.12 -9.38 13.53
C ILE A 321 7.45 -8.81 12.27
N ALA A 322 7.20 -7.50 12.27
CA ALA A 322 6.60 -6.83 11.13
C ALA A 322 7.39 -7.11 9.83
N GLY A 323 6.69 -7.59 8.81
CA GLY A 323 7.27 -7.98 7.52
C GLY A 323 7.58 -9.48 7.38
N GLU A 324 7.76 -10.25 8.48
CA GLU A 324 8.16 -11.66 8.38
C GLU A 324 7.15 -12.53 7.63
N LYS A 325 5.85 -12.27 7.82
CA LYS A 325 4.77 -12.98 7.12
C LYS A 325 4.86 -12.71 5.62
N GLU A 326 5.10 -11.47 5.25
CA GLU A 326 5.21 -11.01 3.87
C GLU A 326 6.50 -11.51 3.20
N PHE A 327 7.64 -11.56 3.91
CA PHE A 327 8.88 -12.17 3.41
C PHE A 327 8.74 -13.67 3.17
N SER A 328 8.11 -14.38 4.12
CA SER A 328 7.83 -15.81 3.96
C SER A 328 6.94 -16.09 2.74
N LYS A 329 5.92 -15.25 2.51
CA LYS A 329 5.07 -15.34 1.32
C LYS A 329 5.84 -14.98 0.05
N TRP A 330 6.67 -13.94 0.09
CA TRP A 330 7.50 -13.52 -1.04
C TRP A 330 8.40 -14.65 -1.51
N GLU A 331 9.17 -15.27 -0.62
CA GLU A 331 10.07 -16.37 -0.95
C GLU A 331 9.33 -17.56 -1.57
N LYS A 332 8.19 -17.93 -0.96
CA LYS A 332 7.33 -19.00 -1.48
C LYS A 332 6.77 -18.67 -2.86
N ASN A 333 6.14 -17.52 -3.02
CA ASN A 333 5.47 -17.12 -4.27
C ASN A 333 6.47 -16.83 -5.40
N LEU A 334 7.69 -16.41 -5.07
CA LEU A 334 8.75 -16.23 -6.06
C LEU A 334 9.18 -17.57 -6.66
N LYS A 335 9.26 -18.63 -5.84
CA LYS A 335 9.63 -19.98 -6.27
C LYS A 335 8.46 -20.72 -6.94
N ASP A 336 7.30 -20.69 -6.31
CA ASP A 336 6.15 -21.49 -6.70
C ASP A 336 5.28 -20.83 -7.78
N GLY A 337 5.47 -19.53 -8.02
CA GLY A 337 4.55 -18.69 -8.77
C GLY A 337 3.55 -17.95 -7.89
N VAL A 338 3.13 -16.77 -8.36
CA VAL A 338 2.17 -15.89 -7.69
C VAL A 338 0.77 -16.48 -7.78
N PRO A 339 0.06 -16.65 -6.65
CA PRO A 339 -1.31 -17.15 -6.66
C PRO A 339 -2.28 -16.07 -7.16
N ILE A 340 -2.91 -16.29 -8.31
CA ILE A 340 -3.89 -15.38 -8.91
C ILE A 340 -5.26 -16.07 -8.95
N HIS A 341 -6.28 -15.36 -8.48
CA HIS A 341 -7.66 -15.85 -8.53
C HIS A 341 -8.11 -16.00 -10.00
N ARG A 342 -8.78 -17.11 -10.34
CA ARG A 342 -9.19 -17.44 -11.73
C ARG A 342 -9.92 -16.30 -12.44
N LYS A 343 -10.88 -15.65 -11.78
CA LYS A 343 -11.58 -14.48 -12.35
C LYS A 343 -10.67 -13.32 -12.74
N VAL A 344 -9.64 -13.05 -11.93
CA VAL A 344 -8.64 -12.01 -12.24
C VAL A 344 -7.77 -12.46 -13.42
N TRP A 345 -7.45 -13.76 -13.50
CA TRP A 345 -6.71 -14.31 -14.62
C TRP A 345 -7.49 -14.28 -15.94
N GLU A 346 -8.77 -14.64 -15.91
CA GLU A 346 -9.68 -14.56 -17.06
C GLU A 346 -9.77 -13.13 -17.56
N GLU A 347 -10.01 -12.16 -16.66
CA GLU A 347 -10.04 -10.73 -17.00
C GLU A 347 -8.72 -10.23 -17.61
N LEU A 348 -7.57 -10.67 -17.07
CA LEU A 348 -6.26 -10.34 -17.61
C LEU A 348 -6.06 -10.93 -19.01
N THR A 349 -6.49 -12.18 -19.21
CA THR A 349 -6.37 -12.91 -20.48
C THR A 349 -7.22 -12.25 -21.56
N ASP A 350 -8.48 -11.93 -21.24
CA ASP A 350 -9.40 -11.23 -22.13
C ASP A 350 -8.84 -9.87 -22.56
N LEU A 351 -8.21 -9.15 -21.62
CA LEU A 351 -7.58 -7.87 -21.91
C LEU A 351 -6.34 -8.01 -22.80
N CYS A 352 -5.54 -9.06 -22.63
CA CYS A 352 -4.41 -9.36 -23.52
C CYS A 352 -4.89 -9.64 -24.94
N LEU A 353 -5.90 -10.51 -25.07
CA LEU A 353 -6.50 -10.86 -26.37
C LEU A 353 -7.07 -9.63 -27.08
N LYS A 354 -7.74 -8.73 -26.35
CA LYS A 354 -8.26 -7.47 -26.90
C LYS A 354 -7.18 -6.60 -27.54
N HIS A 355 -5.96 -6.64 -27.00
CA HIS A 355 -4.83 -5.82 -27.44
C HIS A 355 -3.79 -6.58 -28.25
N ASN A 356 -4.10 -7.80 -28.70
CA ASN A 356 -3.16 -8.68 -29.42
C ASN A 356 -1.84 -8.95 -28.67
N ILE A 357 -1.85 -8.83 -27.34
CA ILE A 357 -0.75 -9.25 -26.48
C ILE A 357 -0.88 -10.76 -26.30
N ARG A 358 0.20 -11.50 -26.48
CA ARG A 358 0.19 -12.96 -26.32
C ARG A 358 -0.29 -13.28 -24.89
N PRO A 359 -1.45 -13.94 -24.73
CA PRO A 359 -1.93 -14.29 -23.42
C PRO A 359 -0.96 -15.28 -22.77
N PRO A 360 -0.80 -15.20 -21.44
CA PRO A 360 0.10 -16.09 -20.75
C PRO A 360 -0.34 -17.55 -20.84
N GLU A 361 0.59 -18.45 -21.18
CA GLU A 361 0.40 -19.88 -20.93
C GLU A 361 0.45 -20.10 -19.41
N ALA A 362 -0.68 -20.49 -18.83
CA ALA A 362 -0.71 -20.85 -17.41
C ALA A 362 0.23 -22.03 -17.19
N CYS A 363 1.22 -21.89 -16.30
CA CYS A 363 1.97 -23.04 -15.81
C CYS A 363 1.00 -23.89 -14.98
N THR A 364 0.50 -24.99 -15.55
CA THR A 364 -0.11 -26.05 -14.75
C THR A 364 1.00 -26.69 -13.93
N VAL A 365 1.05 -26.36 -12.64
CA VAL A 365 1.84 -27.11 -11.66
C VAL A 365 0.97 -28.20 -11.07
#